data_AF-A0A9E4UZF9-F1
#
_entry.id   AF-A0A9E4UZF9-F1
#
_cell.length_a   1.000
_cell.length_b   1.000
_cell.length_c   1.000
_cell.angle_alpha   90.00
_cell.angle_beta   90.00
_cell.angle_gamma   90.00
#
_symmetry.space_group_name_H-M   'P 1'
#
loop_
_entity.id
_entity.type
_entity.pdbx_description
1 polymer ?
#
loop_
_entity_poly.entity_id
_entity_poly.type
_entity_poly.pdbx_seq_one_letter_code
_entity_poly.pdbx_strand_id
1 'polypeptide(L)'
;MDHSSTPMRLWFYAMFLMASTRCGISAKQLERELGVTYKTAWRIFKQIRSMLTETITLEGAAVEVDATFVGGKAKNMHKAKREKLGGRGTVGKTAVLGMVERNGSVVTVIVGEESQSTVLPQVREKILPRSIVYSDEHAAYNPLKSM
;
A
#
# COMPACT_ATOMS: atom_id res chain seq x y z
N MET A 1 2.39 -16.68 -17.35
CA MET A 1 1.40 -17.78 -17.22
C MET A 1 1.88 -19.07 -17.90
N ASP A 2 2.76 -18.94 -18.90
CA ASP A 2 3.07 -19.98 -19.90
C ASP A 2 3.85 -21.23 -19.45
N HIS A 3 4.18 -21.36 -18.16
CA HIS A 3 4.85 -22.56 -17.63
C HIS A 3 4.32 -22.96 -16.24
N SER A 4 3.07 -22.61 -15.93
CA SER A 4 2.49 -22.97 -14.64
C SER A 4 1.97 -24.41 -14.63
N SER A 5 2.37 -25.19 -13.62
CA SER A 5 1.79 -26.51 -13.33
C SER A 5 0.34 -26.47 -12.82
N THR A 6 -0.19 -25.27 -12.50
CA THR A 6 -1.58 -25.10 -12.09
C THR A 6 -2.51 -24.98 -13.29
N PRO A 7 -3.65 -25.71 -13.32
CA PRO A 7 -4.60 -25.64 -14.42
C PRO A 7 -5.04 -24.22 -14.75
N MET A 8 -5.06 -23.88 -16.05
CA MET A 8 -5.37 -22.53 -16.53
C MET A 8 -6.76 -22.04 -16.09
N ARG A 9 -7.73 -22.95 -15.95
CA ARG A 9 -9.09 -22.65 -15.45
C ARG A 9 -9.07 -22.02 -14.06
N LEU A 10 -8.17 -22.45 -13.17
CA LEU A 10 -8.06 -21.90 -11.82
C LEU A 10 -7.54 -20.46 -11.82
N TRP A 11 -6.68 -20.12 -12.77
CA TRP A 11 -6.21 -18.75 -12.91
C TRP A 11 -7.31 -17.80 -13.36
N PHE A 12 -8.07 -18.17 -14.39
CA PHE A 12 -9.20 -17.36 -14.85
C PHE A 12 -10.26 -17.22 -13.77
N TYR A 13 -10.55 -18.30 -13.02
CA TYR A 13 -11.47 -18.23 -11.91
C TYR A 13 -10.94 -17.32 -10.79
N ALA A 14 -9.64 -17.37 -10.47
CA ALA A 14 -9.02 -16.47 -9.52
C ALA A 14 -9.12 -14.99 -9.95
N MET A 15 -8.86 -14.69 -11.22
CA MET A 15 -9.01 -13.33 -11.77
C MET A 15 -10.45 -12.84 -11.67
N PHE A 16 -11.42 -13.69 -12.03
CA PHE A 16 -12.84 -13.39 -11.92
C PHE A 16 -13.23 -13.03 -10.47
N LEU A 17 -12.81 -13.84 -9.49
CA LEU A 17 -13.07 -13.59 -8.07
C LEU A 17 -12.42 -12.28 -7.60
N MET A 18 -11.18 -12.02 -8.01
CA MET A 18 -10.45 -10.80 -7.64
C MET A 18 -11.09 -9.55 -8.25
N ALA A 19 -11.59 -9.61 -9.48
CA ALA A 19 -12.22 -8.48 -10.16
C ALA A 19 -13.67 -8.23 -9.69
N SER A 20 -14.39 -9.27 -9.30
CA SER A 20 -15.82 -9.19 -8.94
C SER A 20 -16.06 -8.81 -7.47
N THR A 21 -15.02 -8.80 -6.63
CA THR A 21 -15.15 -8.52 -5.20
C THR A 21 -14.92 -7.05 -4.86
N ARG A 22 -15.96 -6.38 -4.35
CA ARG A 22 -15.92 -4.94 -4.03
C ARG A 22 -14.88 -4.55 -2.97
N CYS A 23 -14.62 -5.44 -2.00
CA CYS A 23 -13.72 -5.17 -0.87
C CYS A 23 -12.34 -5.88 -1.01
N GLY A 24 -12.09 -6.50 -2.16
CA GLY A 24 -10.96 -7.39 -2.37
C GLY A 24 -11.16 -8.77 -1.72
N ILE A 25 -10.33 -9.73 -2.14
CA ILE A 25 -10.33 -11.11 -1.66
C ILE A 25 -8.99 -11.44 -1.00
N SER A 26 -9.01 -12.23 0.07
CA SER A 26 -7.77 -12.70 0.70
C SER A 26 -7.24 -13.95 -0.01
N ALA A 27 -5.92 -14.17 0.01
CA ALA A 27 -5.34 -15.41 -0.50
C ALA A 27 -5.89 -16.67 0.21
N LYS A 28 -6.32 -16.54 1.48
CA LYS A 28 -6.94 -17.61 2.25
C LYS A 28 -8.36 -17.92 1.78
N GLN A 29 -9.12 -16.91 1.37
CA GLN A 29 -10.41 -17.13 0.73
C GLN A 29 -10.20 -17.77 -0.65
N LEU A 30 -9.24 -17.26 -1.43
CA LEU A 30 -8.91 -17.81 -2.74
C LEU A 30 -8.51 -19.31 -2.65
N GLU A 31 -7.81 -19.72 -1.60
CA GLU A 31 -7.53 -21.14 -1.32
C GLU A 31 -8.81 -21.99 -1.23
N ARG A 32 -9.81 -21.50 -0.47
CA ARG A 32 -11.09 -22.20 -0.28
C ARG A 32 -11.88 -22.28 -1.58
N GLU A 33 -11.91 -21.19 -2.34
CA GLU A 33 -12.64 -21.12 -3.62
C GLU A 33 -11.99 -21.98 -4.72
N LEU A 34 -10.65 -22.01 -4.77
CA LEU A 34 -9.91 -22.75 -5.81
C LEU A 34 -9.69 -24.22 -5.45
N GLY A 35 -9.87 -24.62 -4.18
CA GLY A 35 -9.60 -25.98 -3.72
C GLY A 35 -8.13 -26.40 -3.81
N VAL A 36 -7.19 -25.44 -3.70
CA VAL A 36 -5.74 -25.68 -3.77
C VAL A 36 -5.08 -25.46 -2.42
N THR A 37 -3.78 -25.79 -2.30
CA THR A 37 -3.02 -25.43 -1.09
C THR A 37 -2.86 -23.91 -0.95
N TYR A 38 -2.76 -23.42 0.29
CA TYR A 38 -2.49 -21.99 0.56
C TYR A 38 -1.29 -21.44 -0.21
N LYS A 39 -0.18 -22.20 -0.28
CA LYS A 39 1.04 -21.78 -1.01
C LYS A 39 0.74 -21.54 -2.50
N THR A 40 -0.09 -22.38 -3.10
CA THR A 40 -0.53 -22.24 -4.49
C THR A 40 -1.44 -21.03 -4.66
N ALA A 41 -2.45 -20.87 -3.80
CA ALA A 41 -3.38 -19.74 -3.84
C ALA A 41 -2.63 -18.41 -3.64
N TRP A 42 -1.70 -18.34 -2.70
CA TRP A 42 -0.87 -17.17 -2.46
C TRP A 42 0.01 -16.82 -3.66
N ARG A 43 0.60 -17.81 -4.33
CA ARG A 43 1.38 -17.59 -5.55
C ARG A 43 0.50 -16.98 -6.67
N ILE A 44 -0.68 -17.55 -6.89
CA ILE A 44 -1.64 -17.06 -7.90
C ILE A 44 -2.05 -15.61 -7.58
N PHE A 45 -2.50 -15.37 -6.35
CA PHE A 45 -2.91 -14.05 -5.87
C PHE A 45 -1.80 -13.01 -6.05
N LYS A 46 -0.57 -13.33 -5.65
CA LYS A 46 0.59 -12.45 -5.77
C LYS A 46 0.91 -12.13 -7.24
N GLN A 47 0.89 -13.12 -8.13
CA GLN A 47 1.18 -12.91 -9.54
C GLN A 47 0.10 -12.04 -10.21
N ILE A 48 -1.17 -12.30 -9.95
CA ILE A 48 -2.25 -11.46 -10.49
C ILE A 48 -2.09 -10.02 -10.03
N ARG A 49 -1.87 -9.78 -8.73
CA ARG A 49 -1.63 -8.42 -8.21
C ARG A 49 -0.42 -7.73 -8.82
N SER A 50 0.66 -8.47 -9.05
CA SER A 50 1.86 -7.93 -9.68
C SER A 50 1.62 -7.50 -11.12
N MET A 51 0.76 -8.23 -11.85
CA MET A 51 0.39 -7.88 -13.23
C MET A 51 -0.57 -6.69 -13.30
N LEU A 52 -1.37 -6.47 -12.24
CA LEU A 52 -2.28 -5.32 -12.10
C LEU A 52 -1.57 -4.07 -11.53
N THR A 53 -0.26 -4.11 -11.33
CA THR A 53 0.45 -2.95 -10.78
C THR A 53 0.68 -1.94 -11.89
N GLU A 54 0.10 -0.76 -11.75
CA GLU A 54 0.23 0.34 -12.69
C GLU A 54 1.05 1.47 -12.07
N THR A 55 1.87 2.14 -12.90
CA THR A 55 2.55 3.37 -12.50
C THR A 55 1.57 4.52 -12.69
N ILE A 56 1.03 5.02 -11.58
CA ILE A 56 0.08 6.14 -11.57
C ILE A 56 0.83 7.43 -11.21
N THR A 57 0.61 8.47 -12.02
CA THR A 57 0.94 9.86 -11.70
C THR A 57 -0.36 10.60 -11.40
N LEU A 58 -0.39 11.38 -10.32
CA LEU A 58 -1.53 12.17 -9.91
C LEU A 58 -1.50 13.52 -10.62
N GLU A 59 -2.52 13.77 -11.44
CA GLU A 59 -2.57 14.92 -12.34
C GLU A 59 -3.66 15.94 -11.96
N GLY A 60 -4.43 15.68 -10.91
CA GLY A 60 -5.50 16.56 -10.48
C GLY A 60 -5.04 17.89 -9.92
N ALA A 61 -5.94 18.87 -9.90
CA ALA A 61 -5.66 20.19 -9.33
C ALA A 61 -5.46 20.17 -7.81
N ALA A 62 -6.00 19.18 -7.11
CA ALA A 62 -5.97 19.06 -5.66
C ALA A 62 -5.63 17.63 -5.24
N VAL A 63 -4.55 17.48 -4.47
CA VAL A 63 -4.07 16.18 -3.96
C VAL A 63 -3.94 16.25 -2.44
N GLU A 64 -4.50 15.28 -1.74
CA GLU A 64 -4.38 15.10 -0.29
C GLU A 64 -3.26 14.09 0.00
N VAL A 65 -2.39 14.42 0.95
CA VAL A 65 -1.23 13.61 1.33
C VAL A 65 -1.27 13.37 2.83
N ASP A 66 -1.23 12.10 3.22
CA ASP A 66 -1.25 11.67 4.63
C ASP A 66 -0.39 10.41 4.81
N ALA A 67 0.05 10.14 6.04
CA ALA A 67 0.82 8.95 6.37
C ALA A 67 0.06 8.03 7.33
N THR A 68 0.04 6.73 7.00
CA THR A 68 -0.47 5.70 7.89
C THR A 68 0.64 4.78 8.37
N PHE A 69 0.56 4.33 9.62
CA PHE A 69 1.58 3.49 10.25
C PHE A 69 1.09 2.06 10.40
N VAL A 70 1.66 1.17 9.59
CA VAL A 70 1.29 -0.26 9.54
C VAL A 70 2.29 -1.07 10.37
N GLY A 71 1.77 -1.83 11.33
CA GLY A 71 2.60 -2.71 12.16
C GLY A 71 1.85 -3.36 13.32
N GLY A 72 2.53 -4.25 14.02
CA GLY A 72 1.98 -4.96 15.18
C GLY A 72 1.62 -4.02 16.33
N LYS A 73 0.57 -4.37 17.09
CA LYS A 73 0.22 -3.62 18.30
C LYS A 73 1.29 -3.83 19.37
N ALA A 74 1.75 -2.76 20.02
CA ALA A 74 2.76 -2.83 21.08
C ALA A 74 2.38 -3.79 22.22
N LYS A 75 1.07 -3.91 22.53
CA LYS A 75 0.58 -4.87 23.54
C LYS A 75 0.87 -6.34 23.22
N ASN A 76 0.98 -6.68 21.92
CA ASN A 76 1.27 -8.04 21.46
C ASN A 76 2.78 -8.29 21.34
N MET A 77 3.63 -7.30 21.58
CA MET A 77 5.09 -7.45 21.50
C MET A 77 5.65 -8.03 22.80
N HIS A 78 6.70 -8.86 22.68
CA HIS A 78 7.46 -9.35 23.82
C HIS A 78 8.01 -8.21 24.68
N LYS A 79 7.94 -8.36 26.01
CA LYS A 79 8.28 -7.32 27.00
C LYS A 79 9.65 -6.67 26.74
N ALA A 80 10.69 -7.47 26.54
CA ALA A 80 12.05 -6.98 26.28
C ALA A 80 12.18 -6.15 24.99
N LYS A 81 11.33 -6.40 23.97
CA LYS A 81 11.31 -5.61 22.72
C LYS A 81 10.47 -4.34 22.89
N ARG A 82 9.38 -4.41 23.67
CA ARG A 82 8.54 -3.26 24.01
C ARG A 82 9.26 -2.25 24.88
N GLU A 83 10.04 -2.68 25.86
CA GLU A 83 10.81 -1.79 26.73
C GLU A 83 11.92 -1.05 25.97
N LYS A 84 12.43 -1.64 24.88
CA LYS A 84 13.37 -1.01 23.95
C LYS A 84 12.70 -0.02 22.98
N LEU A 85 11.39 -0.15 22.77
CA LEU A 85 10.61 0.78 21.95
C LEU A 85 10.29 2.02 22.79
N GLY A 86 11.23 2.96 22.83
CA GLY A 86 10.98 4.28 23.41
C GLY A 86 10.07 5.11 22.50
N GLY A 87 9.03 5.73 23.03
CA GLY A 87 8.22 6.74 22.32
C GLY A 87 6.74 6.39 22.13
N ARG A 88 6.11 7.05 21.14
CA ARG A 88 4.65 7.03 20.91
C ARG A 88 4.22 5.83 20.05
N GLY A 89 2.91 5.65 19.87
CA GLY A 89 2.31 4.48 19.21
C GLY A 89 2.67 4.22 17.73
N THR A 90 3.49 5.07 17.11
CA THR A 90 4.02 4.92 15.75
C THR A 90 5.40 4.27 15.71
N VAL A 91 6.12 4.23 16.84
CA VAL A 91 7.49 3.69 16.91
C VAL A 91 7.50 2.20 16.61
N GLY A 92 8.40 1.79 15.70
CA GLY A 92 8.54 0.40 15.25
C GLY A 92 7.47 -0.05 14.24
N LYS A 93 6.68 0.88 13.69
CA LYS A 93 5.77 0.62 12.57
C LYS A 93 6.35 1.16 11.27
N THR A 94 5.91 0.59 10.16
CA THR A 94 6.27 1.05 8.82
C THR A 94 5.31 2.16 8.39
N ALA A 95 5.84 3.34 8.08
CA ALA A 95 5.08 4.41 7.49
C ALA A 95 4.75 4.12 6.01
N VAL A 96 3.50 4.33 5.65
CA VAL A 96 2.97 4.25 4.29
C VAL A 96 2.35 5.60 3.97
N LEU A 97 2.90 6.27 2.96
CA LEU A 97 2.39 7.54 2.47
C LEU A 97 1.23 7.27 1.51
N GLY A 98 0.08 7.85 1.77
CA GLY A 98 -1.07 7.88 0.86
C GLY A 98 -1.17 9.25 0.19
N MET A 99 -1.34 9.25 -1.13
CA MET A 99 -1.55 10.45 -1.93
C MET A 99 -2.83 10.23 -2.74
N VAL A 100 -3.84 11.07 -2.54
CA VAL A 100 -5.17 10.92 -3.10
C VAL A 100 -5.53 12.16 -3.90
N GLU A 101 -5.78 11.99 -5.19
CA GLU A 101 -6.41 13.02 -6.00
C GLU A 101 -7.90 13.09 -5.67
N ARG A 102 -8.42 14.30 -5.43
CA ARG A 102 -9.85 14.49 -5.15
C ARG A 102 -10.69 14.02 -6.34
N ASN A 103 -11.57 13.05 -6.10
CA ASN A 103 -12.38 12.39 -7.12
C ASN A 103 -11.56 11.67 -8.22
N GLY A 104 -10.31 11.32 -7.92
CA GLY A 104 -9.39 10.72 -8.88
C GLY A 104 -8.69 9.48 -8.32
N SER A 105 -7.45 9.32 -8.76
CA SER A 105 -6.62 8.16 -8.43
C SER A 105 -6.00 8.28 -7.04
N VAL A 106 -5.61 7.13 -6.48
CA VAL A 106 -4.86 7.02 -5.24
C VAL A 106 -3.54 6.30 -5.47
N VAL A 107 -2.48 6.82 -4.87
CA VAL A 107 -1.15 6.21 -4.86
C VAL A 107 -0.73 6.01 -3.41
N THR A 108 -0.27 4.82 -3.07
CA THR A 108 0.30 4.51 -1.76
C THR A 108 1.73 4.03 -1.90
N VAL A 109 2.65 4.61 -1.13
CA VAL A 109 4.07 4.26 -1.15
C VAL A 109 4.56 3.89 0.24
N ILE A 110 5.31 2.80 0.34
CA ILE A 110 5.98 2.41 1.58
C ILE A 110 7.24 3.27 1.73
N VAL A 111 7.23 4.19 2.71
CA VAL A 111 8.35 5.12 2.96
C VAL A 111 9.22 4.71 4.15
N GLY A 112 8.76 3.73 4.94
CA GLY A 112 9.48 3.24 6.12
C GLY A 112 9.30 4.17 7.32
N GLU A 113 9.73 5.42 7.17
CA GLU A 113 9.60 6.49 8.15
C GLU A 113 9.00 7.74 7.50
N GLU A 114 8.26 8.53 8.28
CA GLU A 114 7.66 9.78 7.83
C GLU A 114 8.62 10.95 8.12
N SER A 115 9.54 11.19 7.19
CA SER A 115 10.55 12.25 7.27
C SER A 115 10.54 13.10 6.01
N GLN A 116 11.08 14.33 6.08
CA GLN A 116 11.18 15.20 4.90
C GLN A 116 11.96 14.53 3.76
N SER A 117 13.04 13.80 4.08
CA SER A 117 13.88 13.08 3.12
C SER A 117 13.16 11.92 2.43
N THR A 118 12.14 11.33 3.06
CA THR A 118 11.39 10.20 2.51
C THR A 118 10.11 10.65 1.80
N VAL A 119 9.43 11.67 2.32
CA VAL A 119 8.16 12.18 1.78
C VAL A 119 8.37 13.02 0.53
N LEU A 120 9.31 13.97 0.55
CA LEU A 120 9.47 14.94 -0.54
C LEU A 120 9.79 14.31 -1.91
N PRO A 121 10.68 13.30 -2.01
CA PRO A 121 10.93 12.63 -3.30
C PRO A 121 9.68 11.94 -3.85
N GLN A 122 8.87 11.33 -2.99
CA GLN A 122 7.66 10.60 -3.40
C GLN A 122 6.58 11.56 -3.91
N VAL A 123 6.39 12.69 -3.22
CA VAL A 123 5.47 13.74 -3.65
C VAL A 123 5.89 14.30 -5.00
N ARG A 124 7.17 14.62 -5.20
CA ARG A 124 7.69 15.15 -6.48
C ARG A 124 7.62 14.16 -7.63
N GLU A 125 7.79 12.88 -7.36
CA GLU A 125 7.71 11.84 -8.38
C GLU A 125 6.27 11.56 -8.81
N LYS A 126 5.32 11.59 -7.87
CA LYS A 126 3.95 11.13 -8.09
C LYS A 126 2.93 12.23 -8.32
N ILE A 127 3.22 13.49 -7.99
CA ILE A 127 2.29 14.61 -8.10
C ILE A 127 2.85 15.65 -9.06
N LEU A 128 2.02 16.12 -10.00
CA LEU A 128 2.43 17.18 -10.91
C LEU A 128 2.69 18.51 -10.18
N PRO A 129 3.69 19.31 -10.58
CA PRO A 129 3.99 20.59 -9.93
C PRO A 129 2.85 21.62 -9.93
N ARG A 130 1.89 21.49 -10.84
CA ARG A 130 0.72 22.38 -10.93
C ARG A 130 -0.38 22.06 -9.91
N SER A 131 -0.26 20.94 -9.19
CA SER A 131 -1.27 20.48 -8.24
C SER A 131 -1.10 21.14 -6.88
N ILE A 132 -2.21 21.52 -6.24
CA ILE A 132 -2.23 22.01 -4.87
C ILE A 132 -2.22 20.80 -3.93
N VAL A 133 -1.24 20.75 -3.02
CA VAL A 133 -1.10 19.67 -2.04
C VAL A 133 -1.71 20.08 -0.70
N TYR A 134 -2.56 19.22 -0.15
CA TYR A 134 -3.16 19.35 1.17
C TYR A 134 -2.56 18.28 2.09
N SER A 135 -1.99 18.68 3.22
CA SER A 135 -1.46 17.78 4.24
C SER A 135 -1.86 18.27 5.63
N ASP A 136 -1.57 17.48 6.66
CA ASP A 136 -1.64 17.94 8.04
C ASP A 136 -0.44 18.87 8.39
N GLU A 137 -0.36 19.27 9.67
CA GLU A 137 0.70 20.15 10.18
C GLU A 137 2.00 19.40 10.54
N HIS A 138 2.18 18.15 10.12
CA HIS A 138 3.36 17.38 10.46
C HIS A 138 4.63 17.99 9.81
N ALA A 139 5.73 18.01 10.57
CA ALA A 139 6.97 18.69 10.17
C ALA A 139 7.61 18.10 8.90
N ALA A 140 7.26 16.86 8.52
CA ALA A 140 7.69 16.24 7.27
C ALA A 140 7.19 16.99 6.02
N TYR A 141 6.08 17.72 6.13
CA TYR A 141 5.45 18.42 5.00
C TYR A 141 5.87 19.89 4.86
N ASN A 142 6.62 20.45 5.82
CA ASN A 142 7.09 21.84 5.78
C ASN A 142 7.75 22.27 4.45
N PRO A 143 8.59 21.44 3.79
CA PRO A 143 9.20 21.79 2.51
C PRO A 143 8.20 21.89 1.34
N LEU A 144 6.98 21.35 1.48
CA LEU A 144 5.96 21.43 0.44
C LEU A 144 5.37 22.84 0.28
N LYS A 145 5.53 23.71 1.28
CA LYS A 145 5.10 25.12 1.18
C LYS A 145 5.84 25.92 0.11
N SER A 146 7.02 25.46 -0.27
CA SER A 146 7.89 26.11 -1.26
C SER A 146 8.00 25.35 -2.58
N MET A 147 7.10 24.37 -2.80
CA MET A 147 7.01 23.58 -4.03
C MET A 147 6.10 24.29 -5.05
#